data_AF-A0A7X8HQM6-F1
#
_entry.id   AF-A0A7X8HQM6-F1
#
_cell.length_a   1.000
_cell.length_b   1.000
_cell.length_c   1.000
_cell.angle_alpha   90.00
_cell.angle_beta   90.00
_cell.angle_gamma   90.00
#
_symmetry.space_group_name_H-M   'P 1'
#
loop_
_entity.id
_entity.type
_entity.pdbx_description
1 polymer ?
#
loop_
_entity_poly.entity_id
_entity_poly.type
_entity_poly.pdbx_seq_one_letter_code
_entity_poly.pdbx_strand_id
1 'polypeptide(L)'
;MKGIREYYRSRSGKILKYANILMKNLKDRREIEEKMMRENVRKAHREWKDKENYFHSVIDEDLIDYAIYDLEASKIKYLYLLKKLRQSNSLNR
;
A
#
# COMPACT_ATOMS: atom_id res chain seq x y z
N MET A 1 44.02 -5.35 31.80
CA MET A 1 43.02 -4.28 31.54
C MET A 1 42.68 -4.31 30.05
N LYS A 2 41.44 -4.62 29.66
CA LYS A 2 41.03 -4.52 28.25
C LYS A 2 41.06 -3.05 27.83
N GLY A 3 41.93 -2.71 26.88
CA GLY A 3 42.19 -1.32 26.49
C GLY A 3 40.93 -0.65 25.94
N ILE A 4 40.88 0.68 26.05
CA ILE A 4 39.77 1.55 25.61
C ILE A 4 39.28 1.17 24.18
N ARG A 5 40.19 0.75 23.29
CA ARG A 5 39.91 0.27 21.93
C ARG A 5 39.01 -0.96 21.88
N GLU A 6 39.17 -1.90 22.80
CA GLU A 6 38.38 -3.13 22.89
C GLU A 6 36.99 -2.88 23.50
N TYR A 7 36.88 -1.89 24.40
CA TYR A 7 35.62 -1.41 24.95
C TYR A 7 34.69 -0.85 23.86
N TYR A 8 35.21 0.05 23.01
CA TYR A 8 34.43 0.60 21.89
C TYR A 8 34.12 -0.46 20.81
N ARG A 9 35.02 -1.42 20.56
CA ARG A 9 34.78 -2.55 19.63
C ARG A 9 33.66 -3.48 20.10
N SER A 10 33.52 -3.72 21.41
CA SER A 10 32.47 -4.57 21.96
C SER A 10 31.10 -3.85 22.03
N ARG A 11 31.09 -2.54 22.35
CA ARG A 11 29.85 -1.72 22.32
C ARG A 11 29.34 -1.47 20.91
N SER A 12 30.22 -1.25 19.92
CA SER A 12 29.81 -1.07 18.53
C SER A 12 29.06 -2.29 18.00
N GLY A 13 29.48 -3.50 18.37
CA GLY A 13 28.79 -4.74 18.00
C GLY A 13 27.35 -4.82 18.52
N LYS A 14 27.09 -4.33 19.74
CA LYS A 14 25.71 -4.27 20.28
C LYS A 14 24.85 -3.26 19.53
N ILE A 15 25.40 -2.08 19.25
CA ILE A 15 24.70 -1.02 18.49
C ILE A 15 24.37 -1.52 17.08
N LEU A 16 25.33 -2.13 16.39
CA LEU A 16 25.13 -2.76 15.08
C LEU A 16 24.05 -3.85 15.11
N LYS A 17 24.05 -4.70 16.15
CA LYS A 17 23.00 -5.73 16.32
C LYS A 17 21.61 -5.11 16.42
N TYR A 18 21.44 -4.07 17.24
CA TYR A 18 20.14 -3.40 17.39
C TYR A 18 19.74 -2.62 16.13
N ALA A 19 20.69 -1.94 15.48
CA ALA A 19 20.44 -1.26 14.21
C ALA A 19 19.94 -2.23 13.13
N ASN A 20 20.57 -3.42 13.02
CA ASN A 20 20.12 -4.46 12.10
C ASN A 20 18.71 -5.00 12.41
N ILE A 21 18.39 -5.23 13.68
CA ILE A 21 17.04 -5.66 14.09
C ILE A 21 16.00 -4.60 13.71
N LEU A 22 16.28 -3.33 14.01
CA LEU A 22 15.39 -2.22 13.66
C LEU A 22 15.22 -2.09 12.14
N MET A 23 16.31 -2.14 11.39
CA MET A 23 16.28 -2.09 9.92
C MET A 23 15.46 -3.26 9.33
N LYS A 24 15.61 -4.47 9.88
CA LYS A 24 14.81 -5.63 9.47
C LYS A 24 13.33 -5.39 9.71
N ASN A 25 12.94 -5.00 10.92
CA ASN A 25 11.54 -4.74 11.26
C ASN A 25 10.94 -3.61 10.38
N LEU A 26 11.72 -2.56 10.08
CA LEU A 26 11.31 -1.50 9.17
C LEU A 26 11.16 -1.98 7.72
N LYS A 27 11.98 -2.94 7.28
CA LYS A 27 11.84 -3.56 5.95
C LYS A 27 10.58 -4.42 5.90
N ASP A 28 10.36 -5.27 6.90
CA ASP A 28 9.20 -6.15 6.98
C ASP A 28 7.89 -5.34 7.02
N ARG A 29 7.87 -4.23 7.79
CA ARG A 29 6.73 -3.29 7.80
C ARG A 29 6.45 -2.70 6.42
N ARG A 30 7.49 -2.20 5.74
CA ARG A 30 7.35 -1.62 4.39
C ARG A 30 6.79 -2.64 3.39
N GLU A 31 7.25 -3.89 3.46
CA GLU A 31 6.74 -4.96 2.59
C GLU A 31 5.25 -5.26 2.83
N ILE A 32 4.82 -5.27 4.10
CA ILE A 32 3.41 -5.44 4.49
C ILE A 32 2.57 -4.27 3.94
N GLU A 33 3.01 -3.03 4.15
CA GLU A 33 2.33 -1.83 3.68
C GLU A 33 2.18 -1.82 2.15
N GLU A 34 3.23 -2.17 1.42
CA GLU A 34 3.18 -2.30 -0.03
C GLU A 34 2.21 -3.40 -0.49
N LYS A 35 2.20 -4.55 0.20
CA LYS A 35 1.28 -5.65 -0.11
C LYS A 35 -0.17 -5.21 0.13
N MET A 36 -0.45 -4.53 1.23
CA MET A 36 -1.78 -3.96 1.53
C MET A 36 -2.19 -2.93 0.48
N MET A 37 -1.29 -2.05 0.08
CA MET A 37 -1.57 -1.05 -0.96
C MET A 37 -1.92 -1.70 -2.30
N ARG A 38 -1.16 -2.73 -2.71
CA ARG A 38 -1.46 -3.52 -3.92
C ARG A 38 -2.84 -4.19 -3.84
N GLU A 39 -3.19 -4.76 -2.68
CA GLU A 39 -4.50 -5.40 -2.51
C GLU A 39 -5.65 -4.39 -2.53
N ASN A 40 -5.47 -3.20 -1.93
CA ASN A 40 -6.47 -2.13 -1.98
C ASN A 40 -6.75 -1.68 -3.42
N VAL A 41 -5.72 -1.57 -4.27
CA VAL A 41 -5.89 -1.27 -5.70
C VAL A 41 -6.68 -2.37 -6.40
N ARG A 42 -6.36 -3.65 -6.14
CA ARG A 42 -7.10 -4.78 -6.73
C ARG A 42 -8.56 -4.81 -6.28
N LYS A 43 -8.83 -4.54 -5.01
CA LYS A 43 -10.18 -4.47 -4.46
C LYS A 43 -10.98 -3.35 -5.13
N ALA A 44 -10.40 -2.16 -5.28
CA ALA A 44 -11.06 -1.05 -5.96
C ALA A 44 -11.33 -1.33 -7.44
N HIS A 45 -10.44 -2.07 -8.12
CA HIS A 45 -10.68 -2.50 -9.49
C HIS A 45 -11.84 -3.50 -9.61
N ARG A 46 -11.92 -4.48 -8.70
CA ARG A 46 -13.06 -5.41 -8.64
C ARG A 46 -14.37 -4.67 -8.38
N GLU A 47 -14.38 -3.78 -7.40
CA GLU A 47 -15.52 -2.92 -7.08
C GLU A 47 -15.99 -2.11 -8.29
N TRP A 48 -15.06 -1.49 -9.03
CA TRP A 48 -15.40 -0.78 -10.27
C TRP A 48 -16.05 -1.72 -11.31
N LYS A 49 -15.52 -2.93 -11.50
CA LYS A 49 -16.12 -3.91 -12.41
C LYS A 49 -17.50 -4.38 -11.95
N ASP A 50 -17.71 -4.53 -10.65
CA ASP A 50 -19.02 -4.86 -10.10
C ASP A 50 -20.03 -3.73 -10.35
N LYS A 51 -19.63 -2.46 -10.21
CA LYS A 51 -20.48 -1.31 -10.53
C LYS A 51 -20.76 -1.16 -12.03
N GLU A 52 -19.79 -1.48 -12.88
CA GLU A 52 -19.97 -1.51 -14.34
C GLU A 52 -21.03 -2.57 -14.74
N ASN A 53 -20.95 -3.76 -14.14
CA ASN A 53 -21.97 -4.80 -14.34
C ASN A 53 -23.33 -4.38 -13.81
N TYR A 54 -23.38 -3.74 -12.63
CA TYR A 54 -24.63 -3.22 -12.07
C TYR A 54 -25.27 -2.20 -13.03
N PHE A 55 -24.52 -1.19 -13.48
CA PHE A 55 -25.00 -0.20 -14.44
C PHE A 55 -25.59 -0.82 -15.71
N HIS A 56 -24.94 -1.84 -16.29
CA HIS A 56 -25.48 -2.55 -17.44
C HIS A 56 -26.75 -3.37 -17.15
N SER A 57 -27.01 -3.69 -15.89
CA SER A 57 -28.18 -4.47 -15.46
C SER A 57 -29.36 -3.61 -15.01
N VAL A 58 -29.17 -2.31 -14.77
CA VAL A 58 -30.25 -1.42 -14.32
C VAL A 58 -31.23 -1.15 -15.46
N ILE A 59 -32.50 -1.43 -15.20
CA ILE A 59 -33.63 -1.18 -16.11
C ILE A 59 -34.57 -0.11 -15.51
N ASP A 60 -34.55 0.04 -14.19
CA ASP A 60 -35.34 1.03 -13.48
C ASP A 60 -34.80 2.44 -13.73
N GLU A 61 -35.61 3.28 -14.38
CA GLU A 61 -35.27 4.65 -14.77
C GLU A 61 -34.87 5.51 -13.58
N ASP A 62 -35.51 5.29 -12.41
CA ASP A 62 -35.22 6.05 -11.18
C ASP A 62 -33.84 5.70 -10.57
N LEU A 63 -33.25 4.57 -11.00
CA LEU A 63 -31.96 4.08 -10.52
C LEU A 63 -30.80 4.31 -11.50
N ILE A 64 -31.07 4.76 -12.73
CA ILE A 64 -30.03 4.96 -13.75
C ILE A 64 -29.02 5.99 -13.27
N ASP A 65 -29.47 7.16 -12.80
CA ASP A 65 -28.59 8.22 -12.32
C ASP A 65 -27.73 7.75 -11.16
N TYR A 66 -28.32 7.03 -10.20
CA TYR A 66 -27.58 6.41 -9.10
C TYR A 66 -26.49 5.46 -9.63
N ALA A 67 -26.82 4.60 -10.60
CA ALA A 67 -25.88 3.65 -11.16
C ALA A 67 -24.72 4.32 -11.90
N ILE A 68 -24.98 5.43 -12.60
CA ILE A 68 -23.94 6.27 -13.24
C ILE A 68 -23.01 6.84 -12.17
N TYR A 69 -23.55 7.47 -11.13
CA TYR A 69 -22.74 8.07 -10.05
C TYR A 69 -21.88 7.03 -9.33
N ASP A 70 -22.42 5.86 -9.01
CA ASP A 70 -21.69 4.80 -8.32
C ASP A 70 -20.58 4.18 -9.19
N LEU A 71 -20.85 4.02 -10.50
CA LEU A 71 -19.85 3.62 -11.49
C LEU A 71 -18.70 4.64 -11.58
N GLU A 72 -19.00 5.92 -11.69
CA GLU A 72 -17.99 6.97 -11.78
C GLU A 72 -17.16 7.09 -10.50
N ALA A 73 -17.82 7.06 -9.33
CA ALA A 73 -17.16 7.15 -8.03
C ALA A 73 -16.18 5.98 -7.82
N SER A 74 -16.59 4.75 -8.13
CA SER A 74 -15.73 3.56 -8.02
C SER A 74 -14.53 3.62 -8.98
N LYS A 75 -14.73 4.11 -10.21
CA LYS A 75 -13.64 4.34 -11.18
C LYS A 75 -12.64 5.38 -10.67
N ILE A 76 -13.11 6.53 -10.16
CA ILE A 76 -12.25 7.58 -9.60
C ILE A 76 -11.42 7.04 -8.43
N LYS A 77 -12.05 6.28 -7.52
CA LYS A 77 -11.37 5.62 -6.39
C LYS A 77 -10.26 4.69 -6.87
N TYR A 78 -10.52 3.83 -7.85
CA TYR A 78 -9.51 2.94 -8.43
C TYR A 78 -8.34 3.74 -9.02
N LEU A 79 -8.60 4.75 -9.86
CA LEU A 79 -7.57 5.56 -10.50
C LEU A 79 -6.72 6.32 -9.48
N TYR A 80 -7.34 6.86 -8.43
CA TYR A 80 -6.64 7.51 -7.33
C TYR A 80 -5.67 6.56 -6.63
N LEU A 81 -6.13 5.37 -6.23
CA LEU A 81 -5.29 4.38 -5.56
C LEU A 81 -4.17 3.87 -6.46
N LEU A 82 -4.44 3.67 -7.75
CA LEU A 82 -3.44 3.29 -8.74
C LEU A 82 -2.34 4.37 -8.88
N LYS A 83 -2.73 5.65 -8.92
CA LYS A 83 -1.78 6.77 -8.94
C LYS A 83 -0.92 6.78 -7.68
N LYS A 84 -1.51 6.58 -6.50
CA LYS A 84 -0.79 6.52 -5.23
C LYS A 84 0.21 5.36 -5.16
N LEU A 85 -0.17 4.17 -5.62
CA LEU A 85 0.72 3.01 -5.70
C LEU A 85 1.91 3.28 -6.63
N ARG A 86 1.67 3.90 -7.80
CA ARG A 86 2.75 4.26 -8.75
C ARG A 86 3.72 5.27 -8.14
N GLN A 87 3.21 6.28 -7.43
CA GLN A 87 4.04 7.27 -6.74
C GLN A 87 4.92 6.63 -5.65
N SER A 88 4.35 5.72 -4.85
CA SER A 88 5.11 4.97 -3.84
C SER A 88 6.21 4.13 -4.50
N ASN A 89 5.90 3.43 -5.60
CA ASN A 89 6.91 2.63 -6.31
C ASN A 89 8.01 3.47 -6.95
N SER A 90 7.71 4.68 -7.45
CA SER A 90 8.74 5.57 -8.02
C SER A 90 9.64 6.22 -6.96
N LEU A 91 9.15 6.40 -5.73
CA LEU A 91 9.94 6.91 -4.60
C LEU A 91 10.81 5.82 -3.94
N ASN A 92 10.48 4.55 -4.18
CA ASN A 92 11.20 3.39 -3.64
C ASN A 92 12.27 2.82 -4.62
N ARG A 93 12.53 3.49 -5.74
CA ARG A 93 13.53 3.10 -6.74
C ARG A 93 14.87 3.81 -6.53
#